data_AF-A0A5P9XRH6-F1
#
_entry.id   AF-A0A5P9XRH6-F1
#
_cell.length_a   1.000
_cell.length_b   1.000
_cell.length_c   1.000
_cell.angle_alpha   90.00
_cell.angle_beta   90.00
_cell.angle_gamma   90.00
#
_symmetry.space_group_name_H-M   'P 1'
#
loop_
_entity.id
_entity.type
_entity.pdbx_description
1 polymer ?
#
loop_
_entity_poly.entity_id
_entity_poly.type
_entity_poly.pdbx_seq_one_letter_code
_entity_poly.pdbx_strand_id
1 'polypeptide(L)'
;MATINSREDQDGVTIGWQAIVRKKGYPSQSKTFRTKRDAEAWARLTESAMERGLWQNQSDADSTTLADALDRYGREVSSLKKSGKIELYRIGNLKTDKIAKLHLSRIRGADLAEYRDRRLKAGLSDSSVRLELAIISNLYTVAMKEWRMEGLRNPVLSVRKPSPGKARDRRLSPIEEKKLLGECTPSLKAIILFALETGMRRGEIQKLLWKDVDFTKCTAQLLDTKNGEDRLIPLSSRAIAVLKKLPRNINGKVFPGTDISHSFAAACKRVEIKDLRFHDLRHEATSRFFEKRLNPVQVAAITGHKTLQMLKRYTHLRAEDLAKLLE
;
A
#
# COMPACT_ATOMS: atom_id res chain seq x y z
N MET A 1 34.97 3.21 -30.92
CA MET A 1 35.98 4.26 -31.10
C MET A 1 35.39 5.53 -30.56
N ALA A 2 36.02 6.07 -29.53
CA ALA A 2 35.65 7.33 -28.94
C ALA A 2 36.12 8.49 -29.82
N THR A 3 35.26 9.48 -30.01
CA THR A 3 35.57 10.75 -30.67
C THR A 3 35.57 11.86 -29.62
N ILE A 4 36.57 12.75 -29.67
CA ILE A 4 36.68 13.86 -28.73
C ILE A 4 36.72 15.16 -29.54
N ASN A 5 35.72 16.00 -29.34
CA ASN A 5 35.55 17.27 -30.04
C ASN A 5 35.79 18.42 -29.08
N SER A 6 36.53 19.46 -29.49
CA SER A 6 36.55 20.74 -28.79
C SER A 6 35.19 21.41 -28.94
N ARG A 7 34.74 22.11 -27.89
CA ARG A 7 33.64 23.07 -27.96
C ARG A 7 34.23 24.45 -27.86
N GLU A 8 34.00 25.26 -28.88
CA GLU A 8 34.50 26.62 -28.99
C GLU A 8 33.34 27.60 -28.87
N ASP A 9 33.61 28.78 -28.29
CA ASP A 9 32.68 29.91 -28.30
C ASP A 9 32.73 30.65 -29.65
N GLN A 10 31.90 31.67 -29.84
CA GLN A 10 31.85 32.50 -31.06
C GLN A 10 33.22 33.13 -31.41
N ASP A 11 34.07 33.33 -30.41
CA ASP A 11 35.43 33.88 -30.56
C ASP A 11 36.51 32.80 -30.79
N GLY A 12 36.13 31.52 -31.00
CA GLY A 12 37.07 30.42 -31.23
C GLY A 12 37.79 29.91 -29.97
N VAL A 13 37.41 30.41 -28.79
CA VAL A 13 38.00 29.99 -27.51
C VAL A 13 37.40 28.65 -27.07
N THR A 14 38.25 27.66 -26.78
CA THR A 14 37.78 26.36 -26.28
C THR A 14 37.17 26.49 -24.88
N ILE A 15 35.84 26.36 -24.79
CA ILE A 15 35.05 26.40 -23.55
C ILE A 15 34.83 25.01 -22.93
N GLY A 16 35.18 23.94 -23.64
CA GLY A 16 35.13 22.58 -23.12
C GLY A 16 35.40 21.52 -24.17
N TRP A 17 35.24 20.25 -23.77
CA TRP A 17 35.51 19.08 -24.59
C TRP A 17 34.34 18.10 -24.51
N GLN A 18 33.83 17.64 -25.65
CA GLN A 18 32.79 16.62 -25.73
C GLN A 18 33.42 15.28 -26.12
N ALA A 19 33.25 14.26 -25.29
CA ALA A 19 33.57 12.88 -25.64
C ALA A 19 32.31 12.15 -26.10
N ILE A 20 32.42 11.38 -27.20
CA ILE A 20 31.36 10.55 -27.77
C ILE A 20 31.90 9.13 -27.93
N VAL A 21 31.30 8.15 -27.26
CA VAL A 21 31.67 6.74 -27.36
C VAL A 21 30.62 6.00 -28.17
N ARG A 22 31.05 5.45 -29.32
CA ARG A 22 30.22 4.59 -30.19
C ARG A 22 30.82 3.20 -30.27
N LYS A 23 30.03 2.19 -29.89
CA LYS A 23 30.42 0.77 -29.94
C LYS A 23 29.24 -0.09 -30.39
N LYS A 24 29.49 -1.02 -31.32
CA LYS A 24 28.46 -1.94 -31.83
C LYS A 24 27.86 -2.76 -30.68
N GLY A 25 26.54 -2.81 -30.59
CA GLY A 25 25.81 -3.51 -29.52
C GLY A 25 25.54 -2.66 -28.27
N TYR A 26 26.05 -1.42 -28.20
CA TYR A 26 25.81 -0.49 -27.09
C TYR A 26 25.21 0.83 -27.61
N PRO A 27 24.36 1.51 -26.82
CA PRO A 27 23.85 2.83 -27.20
C PRO A 27 24.98 3.87 -27.21
N SER A 28 24.92 4.82 -28.15
CA SER A 28 25.90 5.91 -28.23
C SER A 28 25.88 6.74 -26.94
N GLN A 29 27.05 6.94 -26.33
CA GLN A 29 27.19 7.75 -25.11
C GLN A 29 27.91 9.05 -25.44
N SER A 30 27.48 10.17 -24.85
CA SER A 30 28.20 11.44 -24.96
C SER A 30 28.22 12.19 -23.63
N LYS A 31 29.34 12.85 -23.34
CA LYS A 31 29.50 13.66 -22.12
C LYS A 31 30.48 14.79 -22.34
N THR A 32 30.22 15.94 -21.71
CA THR A 32 31.05 17.15 -21.82
C THR A 32 31.89 17.37 -20.56
N PHE A 33 33.12 17.82 -20.75
CA PHE A 33 34.14 18.05 -19.71
C PHE A 33 34.80 19.40 -19.90
N ARG A 34 35.42 19.93 -18.84
CA ARG A 34 36.20 21.18 -18.92
C ARG A 34 37.56 20.97 -19.56
N THR A 35 38.19 19.80 -19.36
CA THR A 35 39.52 19.50 -19.90
C THR A 35 39.49 18.34 -20.89
N LYS A 36 40.41 18.37 -21.87
CA LYS A 36 40.58 17.27 -22.84
C LYS A 36 40.95 15.96 -22.15
N ARG A 37 41.81 16.04 -21.13
CA ARG A 37 42.29 14.89 -20.36
C ARG A 37 41.16 14.15 -19.66
N ASP A 38 40.21 14.87 -19.06
CA ASP A 38 39.05 14.25 -18.41
C ASP A 38 38.11 13.59 -19.43
N ALA A 39 37.92 14.22 -20.60
CA ALA A 39 37.15 13.66 -21.70
C ALA A 39 37.76 12.34 -22.22
N GLU A 40 39.08 12.31 -22.41
CA GLU A 40 39.84 11.12 -22.80
C GLU A 40 39.80 10.01 -21.74
N ALA A 41 39.94 10.36 -20.47
CA ALA A 41 39.88 9.40 -19.37
C ALA A 41 38.49 8.77 -19.26
N TRP A 42 37.43 9.57 -19.33
CA TRP A 42 36.06 9.06 -19.31
C TRP A 42 35.76 8.18 -20.52
N ALA A 43 36.19 8.59 -21.72
CA ALA A 43 36.01 7.80 -22.93
C ALA A 43 36.67 6.42 -22.81
N ARG A 44 37.93 6.37 -22.36
CA ARG A 44 38.68 5.12 -22.14
C ARG A 44 38.02 4.22 -21.10
N LEU A 45 37.60 4.77 -19.96
CA LEU A 45 36.90 4.01 -18.93
C LEU A 45 35.57 3.44 -19.43
N THR A 46 34.83 4.21 -20.22
CA THR A 46 33.54 3.80 -20.78
C THR A 46 33.71 2.70 -21.83
N GLU A 47 34.66 2.84 -22.76
CA GLU A 47 34.98 1.79 -23.74
C GLU A 47 35.44 0.50 -23.04
N SER A 48 36.32 0.61 -22.04
CA SER A 48 36.80 -0.53 -21.24
C SER A 48 35.68 -1.22 -20.46
N ALA A 49 34.74 -0.45 -19.88
CA ALA A 49 33.57 -1.01 -19.22
C ALA A 49 32.66 -1.75 -20.21
N MET A 50 32.48 -1.22 -21.42
CA MET A 50 31.70 -1.90 -22.48
C MET A 50 32.41 -3.17 -22.96
N GLU A 51 33.74 -3.19 -23.06
CA GLU A 51 34.52 -4.38 -23.42
C GLU A 51 34.38 -5.50 -22.41
N ARG A 52 34.41 -5.15 -21.13
CA ARG A 52 34.34 -6.11 -20.04
C ARG A 52 32.90 -6.54 -19.72
N GLY A 53 31.90 -6.04 -20.46
CA GLY A 53 30.49 -6.27 -20.17
C GLY A 53 30.02 -5.68 -18.83
N LEU A 54 30.78 -4.77 -18.24
CA LEU A 54 30.49 -4.10 -16.96
C LEU A 54 29.73 -2.79 -17.13
N TRP A 55 29.58 -2.33 -18.38
CA TRP A 55 28.87 -1.09 -18.68
C TRP A 55 27.37 -1.25 -18.44
N GLN A 56 26.81 -0.36 -17.64
CA GLN A 56 25.37 -0.26 -17.40
C GLN A 56 24.90 1.12 -17.86
N ASN A 57 23.74 1.17 -18.52
CA ASN A 57 23.16 2.44 -18.92
C ASN A 57 22.70 3.22 -17.68
N GLN A 58 23.36 4.34 -17.39
CA GLN A 58 23.01 5.25 -16.28
C GLN A 58 22.47 6.60 -16.77
N SER A 59 22.44 6.88 -18.08
CA SER A 59 22.06 8.21 -18.61
C SER A 59 20.65 8.62 -18.21
N ASP A 60 19.74 7.66 -18.24
CA ASP A 60 18.32 7.90 -17.98
C ASP A 60 18.11 8.13 -16.47
N ALA A 61 18.85 7.41 -15.63
CA ALA A 61 18.81 7.58 -14.18
C ALA A 61 19.49 8.88 -13.70
N ASP A 62 20.53 9.33 -14.40
CA ASP A 62 21.26 10.58 -14.12
C ASP A 62 20.47 11.83 -14.50
N SER A 63 19.54 11.70 -15.45
CA SER A 63 18.70 12.81 -15.93
C SER A 63 17.31 12.83 -15.31
N THR A 64 16.82 11.70 -14.79
CA THR A 64 15.49 11.60 -14.19
C THR A 64 15.50 11.98 -12.71
N THR A 65 14.73 13.00 -12.33
CA THR A 65 14.51 13.32 -10.91
C THR A 65 13.55 12.33 -10.25
N LEU A 66 13.59 12.20 -8.93
CA LEU A 66 12.61 11.39 -8.21
C LEU A 66 11.18 11.90 -8.44
N ALA A 67 10.97 13.21 -8.61
CA ALA A 67 9.66 13.78 -8.93
C ALA A 67 9.14 13.30 -10.29
N ASP A 68 9.96 13.34 -11.35
CA ASP A 68 9.57 12.89 -12.68
C ASP A 68 9.30 11.38 -12.71
N ALA A 69 10.15 10.63 -12.01
CA ALA A 69 9.99 9.20 -11.83
C ALA A 69 8.68 8.87 -11.10
N LEU A 70 8.31 9.66 -10.08
CA LEU A 70 7.07 9.50 -9.34
C LEU A 70 5.83 9.80 -10.18
N ASP A 71 5.90 10.78 -11.08
CA ASP A 71 4.81 11.06 -12.03
C ASP A 71 4.64 9.92 -13.04
N ARG A 72 5.75 9.42 -13.57
CA ARG A 72 5.74 8.26 -14.46
C ARG A 72 5.19 7.02 -13.75
N TYR A 73 5.72 6.69 -12.58
CA TYR A 73 5.25 5.57 -11.75
C TYR A 73 3.78 5.74 -11.34
N GLY A 74 3.34 6.97 -11.07
CA GLY A 74 1.95 7.30 -10.80
C GLY A 74 1.04 6.89 -11.96
N ARG A 75 1.40 7.26 -13.18
CA ARG A 75 0.64 6.97 -14.41
C ARG A 75 0.68 5.51 -14.82
N GLU A 76 1.85 4.89 -14.80
CA GLU A 76 2.07 3.54 -15.34
C GLU A 76 1.75 2.42 -14.35
N VAL A 77 1.90 2.66 -13.04
CA VAL A 77 1.84 1.60 -12.03
C VAL A 77 0.78 1.89 -10.97
N SER A 78 0.82 3.07 -10.33
CA SER A 78 -0.08 3.37 -9.21
C SER A 78 -1.53 3.48 -9.66
N SER A 79 -1.79 4.10 -10.81
CA SER A 79 -3.13 4.29 -11.38
C SER A 79 -3.89 2.97 -11.59
N LEU A 80 -3.17 1.90 -11.93
CA LEU A 80 -3.71 0.57 -12.23
C LEU A 80 -4.04 -0.24 -10.96
N LYS A 81 -3.56 0.19 -9.79
CA LYS A 81 -3.82 -0.51 -8.53
C LYS A 81 -5.24 -0.23 -8.04
N LYS A 82 -5.85 -1.22 -7.39
CA LYS A 82 -7.13 -1.05 -6.66
C LYS A 82 -7.10 0.12 -5.66
N SER A 83 -5.93 0.41 -5.08
CA SER A 83 -5.70 1.53 -4.15
C SER A 83 -5.07 2.76 -4.81
N GLY A 84 -5.09 2.86 -6.14
CA GLY A 84 -4.32 3.84 -6.91
C GLY A 84 -4.58 5.28 -6.52
N LYS A 85 -5.83 5.67 -6.28
CA LYS A 85 -6.19 7.04 -5.86
C LYS A 85 -5.47 7.47 -4.57
N ILE A 86 -5.38 6.58 -3.58
CA ILE A 86 -4.73 6.86 -2.30
C ILE A 86 -3.20 6.89 -2.48
N GLU A 87 -2.66 6.02 -3.33
CA GLU A 87 -1.24 6.00 -3.65
C GLU A 87 -0.82 7.27 -4.41
N LEU A 88 -1.61 7.72 -5.38
CA LEU A 88 -1.40 8.97 -6.13
C LEU A 88 -1.43 10.20 -5.22
N TYR A 89 -2.36 10.27 -4.27
CA TYR A 89 -2.37 11.34 -3.26
C TYR A 89 -1.06 11.34 -2.45
N ARG A 90 -0.57 10.16 -2.08
CA ARG A 90 0.71 10.03 -1.36
C ARG A 90 1.91 10.41 -2.21
N ILE A 91 1.92 10.05 -3.49
CA ILE A 91 2.92 10.48 -4.46
C ILE A 91 2.94 12.00 -4.55
N GLY A 92 1.76 12.65 -4.66
CA GLY A 92 1.65 14.11 -4.63
C GLY A 92 2.30 14.73 -3.38
N ASN A 93 2.01 14.19 -2.20
CA ASN A 93 2.62 14.64 -0.95
C ASN A 93 4.13 14.34 -0.85
N LEU A 94 4.61 13.26 -1.47
CA LEU A 94 6.03 12.92 -1.50
C LEU A 94 6.82 13.93 -2.33
N LYS A 95 6.25 14.34 -3.48
CA LYS A 95 6.86 15.31 -4.41
C LYS A 95 7.10 16.70 -3.79
N THR A 96 6.46 17.02 -2.67
CA THR A 96 6.69 18.30 -1.98
C THR A 96 7.96 18.32 -1.14
N ASP A 97 8.55 17.16 -0.82
CA ASP A 97 9.81 17.09 -0.06
C ASP A 97 11.02 17.36 -0.97
N LYS A 98 12.08 17.93 -0.39
CA LYS A 98 13.34 18.22 -1.09
C LYS A 98 13.98 17.00 -1.77
N ILE A 99 13.76 15.78 -1.26
CA ILE A 99 14.27 14.55 -1.87
C ILE A 99 13.76 14.33 -3.29
N ALA A 100 12.55 14.83 -3.61
CA ALA A 100 11.94 14.68 -4.92
C ALA A 100 12.75 15.39 -6.03
N LYS A 101 13.55 16.41 -5.67
CA LYS A 101 14.39 17.17 -6.61
C LYS A 101 15.71 16.46 -6.95
N LEU A 102 16.05 15.38 -6.23
CA LEU A 102 17.29 14.64 -6.47
C LEU A 102 17.11 13.67 -7.64
N HIS A 103 18.17 13.50 -8.43
CA HIS A 103 18.23 12.47 -9.48
C HIS A 103 18.28 11.07 -8.88
N LEU A 104 17.61 10.11 -9.55
CA LEU A 104 17.51 8.72 -9.07
C LEU A 104 18.90 8.10 -8.83
N SER A 105 19.87 8.40 -9.70
CA SER A 105 21.25 7.89 -9.56
C SER A 105 22.03 8.49 -8.39
N ARG A 106 21.58 9.63 -7.84
CA ARG A 106 22.27 10.37 -6.76
C ARG A 106 21.68 10.12 -5.39
N ILE A 107 20.45 9.64 -5.28
CA ILE A 107 19.83 9.33 -4.00
C ILE A 107 20.58 8.18 -3.32
N ARG A 108 20.94 8.37 -2.06
CA ARG A 108 21.60 7.39 -1.19
C ARG A 108 20.69 7.02 -0.03
N GLY A 109 21.09 5.99 0.71
CA GLY A 109 20.41 5.60 1.95
C GLY A 109 20.35 6.73 2.98
N ALA A 110 21.39 7.56 3.05
CA ALA A 110 21.42 8.73 3.94
C ALA A 110 20.30 9.74 3.62
N ASP A 111 20.09 10.08 2.35
CA ASP A 111 19.03 11.01 1.92
C ASP A 111 17.63 10.51 2.31
N LEU A 112 17.42 9.20 2.17
CA LEU A 112 16.17 8.54 2.55
C LEU A 112 15.99 8.43 4.07
N ALA A 113 17.08 8.28 4.83
CA ALA A 113 17.04 8.32 6.29
C ALA A 113 16.66 9.72 6.78
N GLU A 114 17.26 10.77 6.21
CA GLU A 114 16.86 12.14 6.52
C GLU A 114 15.42 12.42 6.10
N TYR A 115 14.98 11.91 4.94
CA TYR A 115 13.60 12.00 4.51
C TYR A 115 12.67 11.37 5.54
N ARG A 116 12.92 10.10 5.93
CA ARG A 116 12.17 9.41 6.98
C ARG A 116 12.07 10.26 8.24
N ASP A 117 13.19 10.81 8.72
CA ASP A 117 13.24 11.57 9.96
C ASP A 117 12.49 12.90 9.87
N ARG A 118 12.56 13.60 8.72
CA ARG A 118 11.74 14.79 8.44
C ARG A 118 10.25 14.46 8.46
N ARG A 119 9.83 13.35 7.84
CA ARG A 119 8.42 12.94 7.81
C ARG A 119 7.90 12.59 9.20
N LEU A 120 8.68 11.88 10.00
CA LEU A 120 8.34 11.59 11.40
C LEU A 120 8.26 12.87 12.23
N LYS A 121 9.22 13.80 12.08
CA LYS A 121 9.20 15.10 12.77
C LYS A 121 8.01 15.97 12.37
N ALA A 122 7.53 15.83 11.13
CA ALA A 122 6.31 16.47 10.64
C ALA A 122 5.00 15.81 11.15
N GLY A 123 5.09 14.83 12.05
CA GLY A 123 3.94 14.21 12.71
C GLY A 123 3.30 13.04 11.94
N LEU A 124 3.93 12.54 10.87
CA LEU A 124 3.42 11.35 10.19
C LEU A 124 3.65 10.10 11.04
N SER A 125 2.65 9.21 11.06
CA SER A 125 2.80 7.91 11.70
C SER A 125 3.86 7.04 11.00
N ASP A 126 4.51 6.16 11.77
CA ASP A 126 5.46 5.16 11.27
C ASP A 126 4.92 4.39 10.07
N SER A 127 3.63 4.00 10.11
CA SER A 127 2.98 3.27 9.03
C SER A 127 2.85 4.11 7.76
N SER A 128 2.58 5.41 7.88
CA SER A 128 2.51 6.33 6.74
C SER A 128 3.87 6.46 6.07
N VAL A 129 4.93 6.66 6.86
CA VAL A 129 6.31 6.78 6.35
C VAL A 129 6.80 5.46 5.72
N ARG A 130 6.49 4.31 6.32
CA ARG A 130 6.80 2.99 5.74
C ARG A 130 6.17 2.80 4.36
N LEU A 131 4.94 3.26 4.17
CA LEU A 131 4.24 3.18 2.90
C LEU A 131 4.82 4.16 1.87
N GLU A 132 5.25 5.35 2.27
CA GLU A 132 6.00 6.27 1.38
C GLU A 132 7.32 5.62 0.91
N LEU A 133 8.09 5.04 1.84
CA LEU A 133 9.31 4.29 1.50
C LEU A 133 9.03 3.06 0.61
N ALA A 134 7.89 2.39 0.78
CA ALA A 134 7.50 1.26 -0.04
C ALA A 134 7.19 1.68 -1.50
N ILE A 135 6.56 2.84 -1.70
CA ILE A 135 6.34 3.43 -3.04
C ILE A 135 7.69 3.70 -3.70
N ILE A 136 8.59 4.39 -3.01
CA ILE A 136 9.94 4.67 -3.55
C ILE A 136 10.64 3.36 -3.89
N SER A 137 10.61 2.38 -2.98
CA SER A 137 11.27 1.09 -3.20
C SER A 137 10.73 0.35 -4.43
N ASN A 138 9.41 0.35 -4.64
CA ASN A 138 8.82 -0.27 -5.81
C ASN A 138 9.11 0.53 -7.10
N LEU A 139 9.08 1.86 -7.04
CA LEU A 139 9.50 2.72 -8.15
C LEU A 139 10.91 2.37 -8.62
N TYR A 140 11.90 2.27 -7.71
CA TYR A 140 13.26 1.87 -8.09
C TYR A 140 13.28 0.46 -8.72
N THR A 141 12.44 -0.46 -8.22
CA THR A 141 12.34 -1.82 -8.78
C THR A 141 11.80 -1.80 -10.20
N VAL A 142 10.76 -1.02 -10.48
CA VAL A 142 10.19 -0.84 -11.82
C VAL A 142 11.20 -0.13 -12.72
N ALA A 143 11.85 0.92 -12.24
CA ALA A 143 12.86 1.65 -13.01
C ALA A 143 14.00 0.74 -13.49
N MET A 144 14.52 -0.10 -12.59
CA MET A 144 15.57 -1.08 -12.90
C MET A 144 15.12 -2.11 -13.94
N LYS A 145 13.88 -2.60 -13.85
CA LYS A 145 13.39 -3.72 -14.67
C LYS A 145 12.77 -3.29 -16.00
N GLU A 146 12.09 -2.15 -16.02
CA GLU A 146 11.17 -1.78 -17.10
C GLU A 146 11.51 -0.42 -17.73
N TRP A 147 12.31 0.42 -17.07
CA TRP A 147 12.69 1.74 -17.60
C TRP A 147 14.13 1.78 -18.11
N ARG A 148 14.75 0.62 -18.36
CA ARG A 148 16.13 0.48 -18.86
C ARG A 148 17.17 1.12 -17.94
N MET A 149 16.87 1.28 -16.66
CA MET A 149 17.79 1.81 -15.64
C MET A 149 18.44 0.67 -14.85
N GLU A 150 18.94 -0.34 -15.54
CA GLU A 150 19.47 -1.59 -14.95
C GLU A 150 20.62 -1.35 -13.97
N GLY A 151 21.37 -0.24 -14.15
CA GLY A 151 22.45 0.14 -13.25
C GLY A 151 22.05 0.88 -11.98
N LEU A 152 20.76 1.17 -11.78
CA LEU A 152 20.28 1.70 -10.51
C LEU A 152 20.42 0.66 -9.41
N ARG A 153 20.63 1.15 -8.19
CA ARG A 153 20.47 0.36 -6.97
C ARG A 153 19.34 0.96 -6.17
N ASN A 154 18.55 0.11 -5.51
CA ASN A 154 17.44 0.58 -4.69
C ASN A 154 17.95 1.10 -3.33
N PRO A 155 17.98 2.42 -3.09
CA PRO A 155 18.59 2.96 -1.89
C PRO A 155 17.73 2.71 -0.64
N VAL A 156 16.45 2.36 -0.79
CA VAL A 156 15.54 2.06 0.33
C VAL A 156 15.95 0.78 1.07
N LEU A 157 16.64 -0.15 0.39
CA LEU A 157 17.13 -1.38 1.02
C LEU A 157 18.20 -1.12 2.08
N SER A 158 18.91 0.01 1.98
CA SER A 158 19.95 0.42 2.92
C SER A 158 19.41 1.29 4.07
N VAL A 159 18.09 1.41 4.23
CA VAL A 159 17.46 2.32 5.20
C VAL A 159 16.70 1.53 6.25
N ARG A 160 16.98 1.83 7.53
CA ARG A 160 16.15 1.34 8.64
C ARG A 160 14.74 1.94 8.53
N LYS A 161 13.74 1.07 8.36
CA LYS A 161 12.33 1.48 8.32
C LYS A 161 11.81 1.73 9.74
N PRO A 162 10.86 2.66 9.93
CA PRO A 162 10.14 2.82 11.20
C PRO A 162 9.49 1.52 11.65
N SER A 163 9.16 1.42 12.94
CA SER A 163 8.54 0.20 13.47
C SER A 163 7.16 -0.02 12.82
N PRO A 164 6.80 -1.24 12.42
CA PRO A 164 5.40 -1.54 12.16
C PRO A 164 4.69 -1.44 13.52
N GLY A 165 4.03 -0.31 13.80
CA GLY A 165 3.41 -0.05 15.10
C GLY A 165 2.52 -1.19 15.61
N LYS A 166 2.18 -1.16 16.90
CA LYS A 166 1.37 -2.22 17.52
C LYS A 166 0.03 -2.39 16.80
N ALA A 167 -0.35 -3.64 16.57
CA ALA A 167 -1.66 -3.95 16.04
C ALA A 167 -2.74 -3.52 17.04
N ARG A 168 -3.85 -2.93 16.57
CA ARG A 168 -5.00 -2.60 17.44
C ARG A 168 -5.62 -3.88 18.01
N ASP A 169 -5.89 -3.85 19.31
CA ASP A 169 -6.53 -4.89 20.13
C ASP A 169 -7.88 -4.44 20.71
N ARG A 170 -8.37 -3.27 20.30
CA ARG A 170 -9.67 -2.72 20.72
C ARG A 170 -10.83 -3.69 20.44
N ARG A 171 -11.47 -4.16 21.51
CA ARG A 171 -12.71 -4.97 21.52
C ARG A 171 -13.92 -4.07 21.78
N LEU A 172 -15.11 -4.41 21.26
CA LEU A 172 -16.36 -3.71 21.57
C LEU A 172 -17.04 -4.39 22.76
N SER A 173 -17.18 -3.68 23.88
CA SER A 173 -17.85 -4.25 25.06
C SER A 173 -19.37 -4.35 24.88
N PRO A 174 -20.07 -5.25 25.61
CA PRO A 174 -21.53 -5.35 25.54
C PRO A 174 -22.26 -4.05 25.91
N ILE A 175 -21.72 -3.29 26.86
CA ILE A 175 -22.29 -1.99 27.29
C ILE A 175 -22.17 -0.96 26.16
N GLU A 176 -20.99 -0.87 25.54
CA GLU A 176 -20.77 0.00 24.38
C GLU A 176 -21.63 -0.40 23.19
N GLU A 177 -21.77 -1.71 22.91
CA GLU A 177 -22.63 -2.21 21.84
C GLU A 177 -24.07 -1.76 22.06
N LYS A 178 -24.61 -1.93 23.28
CA LYS A 178 -25.97 -1.50 23.62
C LYS A 178 -26.15 0.01 23.43
N LYS A 179 -25.23 0.83 23.93
CA LYS A 179 -25.25 2.30 23.77
C LYS A 179 -25.21 2.69 22.29
N LEU A 180 -24.25 2.14 21.56
CA LEU A 180 -24.03 2.44 20.14
C LEU A 180 -25.28 2.09 19.30
N LEU A 181 -25.86 0.91 19.50
CA LEU A 181 -27.06 0.46 18.77
C LEU A 181 -28.33 1.21 19.18
N GLY A 182 -28.34 1.91 20.33
CA GLY A 182 -29.42 2.78 20.77
C GLY A 182 -29.45 4.11 19.99
N GLU A 183 -28.28 4.68 19.71
CA GLU A 183 -28.13 6.01 19.09
C GLU A 183 -27.83 5.99 17.58
N CYS A 184 -27.88 4.81 16.97
CA CYS A 184 -27.67 4.63 15.53
C CYS A 184 -28.98 4.78 14.75
N THR A 185 -28.88 5.36 13.54
CA THR A 185 -29.97 5.29 12.57
C THR A 185 -30.28 3.82 12.23
N PRO A 186 -31.52 3.47 11.83
CA PRO A 186 -31.88 2.09 11.50
C PRO A 186 -30.94 1.44 10.48
N SER A 187 -30.52 2.20 9.47
CA SER A 187 -29.55 1.73 8.46
C SER A 187 -28.18 1.41 9.07
N LEU A 188 -27.59 2.34 9.84
CA LEU A 188 -26.29 2.11 10.47
C LEU A 188 -26.35 0.96 11.49
N LYS A 189 -27.46 0.86 12.24
CA LYS A 189 -27.70 -0.23 13.20
C LYS A 189 -27.68 -1.60 12.50
N ALA A 190 -28.36 -1.72 11.36
CA ALA A 190 -28.35 -2.94 10.56
C ALA A 190 -26.93 -3.27 10.05
N ILE A 191 -26.18 -2.27 9.58
CA ILE A 191 -24.80 -2.44 9.11
C ILE A 191 -23.88 -2.92 10.25
N ILE A 192 -23.98 -2.34 11.45
CA ILE A 192 -23.17 -2.72 12.61
C ILE A 192 -23.47 -4.16 13.02
N LEU A 193 -24.75 -4.52 13.15
CA LEU A 193 -25.15 -5.88 13.50
C LEU A 193 -24.69 -6.89 12.44
N PHE A 194 -24.86 -6.56 11.17
CA PHE A 194 -24.39 -7.42 10.08
C PHE A 194 -22.87 -7.58 10.07
N ALA A 195 -22.11 -6.53 10.37
CA ALA A 195 -20.66 -6.59 10.50
C ALA A 195 -20.21 -7.48 11.67
N LEU A 196 -20.89 -7.40 12.82
CA LEU A 196 -20.60 -8.22 14.00
C LEU A 196 -20.92 -9.70 13.78
N GLU A 197 -21.94 -10.02 12.99
CA GLU A 197 -22.34 -11.40 12.71
C GLU A 197 -21.50 -12.08 11.62
N THR A 198 -20.95 -11.31 10.68
CA THR A 198 -20.25 -11.86 9.50
C THR A 198 -18.74 -11.65 9.53
N GLY A 199 -18.24 -10.67 10.29
CA GLY A 199 -16.84 -10.26 10.26
C GLY A 199 -16.38 -9.71 8.91
N MET A 200 -17.29 -9.33 8.00
CA MET A 200 -16.94 -8.81 6.68
C MET A 200 -16.14 -7.51 6.74
N ARG A 201 -15.32 -7.25 5.71
CA ARG A 201 -14.67 -5.94 5.57
C ARG A 201 -15.72 -4.90 5.21
N ARG A 202 -15.56 -3.66 5.70
CA ARG A 202 -16.43 -2.51 5.35
C ARG A 202 -16.73 -2.40 3.85
N GLY A 203 -15.69 -2.52 3.02
CA GLY A 203 -15.85 -2.43 1.56
C GLY A 203 -16.61 -3.61 0.94
N GLU A 204 -16.57 -4.79 1.56
CA GLU A 204 -17.37 -5.95 1.14
C GLU A 204 -18.85 -5.71 1.49
N ILE A 205 -19.13 -5.21 2.70
CA ILE A 205 -20.50 -4.85 3.13
C ILE A 205 -21.11 -3.78 2.20
N GLN A 206 -20.33 -2.74 1.87
CA GLN A 206 -20.78 -1.63 1.03
C GLN A 206 -21.05 -2.03 -0.44
N LYS A 207 -20.40 -3.10 -0.93
CA LYS A 207 -20.56 -3.61 -2.29
C LYS A 207 -21.62 -4.71 -2.40
N LEU A 208 -22.09 -5.28 -1.29
CA LEU A 208 -23.00 -6.43 -1.29
C LEU A 208 -24.32 -6.11 -2.01
N LEU A 209 -24.71 -6.96 -2.95
CA LEU A 209 -25.95 -6.86 -3.69
C LEU A 209 -26.95 -7.94 -3.25
N TRP A 210 -28.24 -7.66 -3.40
CA TRP A 210 -29.30 -8.60 -3.06
C TRP A 210 -29.23 -9.91 -3.86
N LYS A 211 -28.75 -9.86 -5.11
CA LYS A 211 -28.53 -11.04 -5.94
C LYS A 211 -27.44 -11.97 -5.42
N ASP A 212 -26.54 -11.45 -4.58
CA ASP A 212 -25.43 -12.22 -4.02
C ASP A 212 -25.81 -12.87 -2.68
N VAL A 213 -27.05 -12.67 -2.19
CA VAL A 213 -27.55 -13.23 -0.93
C VAL A 213 -28.51 -14.37 -1.23
N ASP A 214 -28.16 -15.57 -0.76
CA ASP A 214 -29.03 -16.74 -0.79
C ASP A 214 -29.64 -16.95 0.60
N PHE A 215 -30.93 -16.65 0.74
CA PHE A 215 -31.68 -16.80 1.99
C PHE A 215 -32.01 -18.25 2.32
N THR A 216 -32.01 -19.15 1.34
CA THR A 216 -32.30 -20.57 1.52
C THR A 216 -31.06 -21.28 2.06
N LYS A 217 -29.90 -21.06 1.41
CA LYS A 217 -28.61 -21.62 1.84
C LYS A 217 -27.99 -20.86 3.01
N CYS A 218 -28.55 -19.70 3.37
CA CYS A 218 -28.00 -18.79 4.37
C CYS A 218 -26.55 -18.40 4.06
N THR A 219 -26.30 -17.95 2.82
CA THR A 219 -24.96 -17.58 2.37
C THR A 219 -24.95 -16.24 1.63
N ALA A 220 -23.80 -15.58 1.64
CA ALA A 220 -23.53 -14.42 0.78
C ALA A 220 -22.28 -14.62 -0.06
N GLN A 221 -22.38 -14.36 -1.37
CA GLN A 221 -21.25 -14.38 -2.28
C GLN A 221 -20.54 -13.02 -2.26
N LEU A 222 -19.25 -13.03 -1.97
CA LEU A 222 -18.42 -11.83 -1.97
C LEU A 222 -17.55 -11.81 -3.21
N LEU A 223 -17.88 -10.92 -4.15
CA LEU A 223 -17.16 -10.73 -5.40
C LEU A 223 -16.09 -9.65 -5.29
N ASP A 224 -15.01 -9.77 -6.06
CA ASP A 224 -13.93 -8.77 -6.17
C ASP A 224 -13.43 -8.31 -4.78
N THR A 225 -13.12 -9.27 -3.92
CA THR A 225 -12.62 -8.94 -2.58
C THR A 225 -11.26 -8.24 -2.67
N LYS A 226 -10.85 -7.58 -1.58
CA LYS A 226 -9.53 -6.91 -1.47
C LYS A 226 -8.36 -7.83 -1.87
N ASN A 227 -8.56 -9.14 -1.78
CA ASN A 227 -7.57 -10.18 -2.02
C ASN A 227 -7.59 -10.79 -3.42
N GLY A 228 -8.54 -10.39 -4.28
CA GLY A 228 -8.66 -10.88 -5.67
C GLY A 228 -9.39 -12.22 -5.82
N GLU A 229 -9.90 -12.79 -4.73
CA GLU A 229 -10.60 -14.07 -4.72
C GLU A 229 -12.05 -13.84 -4.31
N ASP A 230 -12.96 -14.45 -5.06
CA ASP A 230 -14.36 -14.53 -4.68
C ASP A 230 -14.50 -15.53 -3.53
N ARG A 231 -15.38 -15.24 -2.56
CA ARG A 231 -15.64 -16.17 -1.46
C ARG A 231 -17.10 -16.21 -1.07
N LEU A 232 -17.60 -17.40 -0.81
CA LEU A 232 -18.91 -17.62 -0.21
C LEU A 232 -18.76 -17.60 1.31
N ILE A 233 -19.57 -16.80 2.00
CA ILE A 233 -19.58 -16.74 3.46
C ILE A 233 -20.91 -17.25 4.02
N PRO A 234 -20.91 -17.91 5.19
CA PRO A 234 -22.14 -18.25 5.88
C PRO A 234 -22.76 -17.00 6.55
N LEU A 235 -24.08 -16.99 6.62
CA LEU A 235 -24.88 -15.99 7.32
C LEU A 235 -25.54 -16.64 8.53
N SER A 236 -25.31 -16.09 9.72
CA SER A 236 -26.01 -16.53 10.93
C SER A 236 -27.52 -16.23 10.82
N SER A 237 -28.33 -16.91 11.63
CA SER A 237 -29.77 -16.61 11.75
C SER A 237 -30.02 -15.14 12.10
N ARG A 238 -29.16 -14.53 12.92
CA ARG A 238 -29.20 -13.09 13.24
C ARG A 238 -28.87 -12.22 12.03
N ALA A 239 -27.85 -12.57 11.25
CA ALA A 239 -27.53 -11.84 10.02
C ALA A 239 -28.71 -11.90 9.03
N ILE A 240 -29.32 -13.07 8.84
CA ILE A 240 -30.52 -13.24 8.02
C ILE A 240 -31.69 -12.41 8.54
N ALA A 241 -31.92 -12.38 9.86
CA ALA A 241 -32.97 -11.57 10.46
C ALA A 241 -32.76 -10.06 10.24
N VAL A 242 -31.50 -9.58 10.26
CA VAL A 242 -31.16 -8.21 9.90
C VAL A 242 -31.50 -7.94 8.44
N LEU A 243 -31.07 -8.82 7.53
CA LEU A 243 -31.32 -8.66 6.09
C LEU A 243 -32.81 -8.67 5.74
N LYS A 244 -33.61 -9.55 6.36
CA LYS A 244 -35.05 -9.63 6.11
C LYS A 244 -35.82 -8.36 6.47
N LYS A 245 -35.28 -7.53 7.37
CA LYS A 245 -35.89 -6.26 7.79
C LYS A 245 -35.51 -5.07 6.90
N LEU A 246 -34.56 -5.24 5.98
CA LEU A 246 -34.11 -4.17 5.11
C LEU A 246 -35.01 -4.02 3.87
N PRO A 247 -35.30 -2.78 3.44
CA PRO A 247 -36.00 -2.56 2.18
C PRO A 247 -35.13 -3.00 0.99
N ARG A 248 -35.78 -3.44 -0.09
CA ARG A 248 -35.09 -3.75 -1.36
C ARG A 248 -34.91 -2.45 -2.13
N ASN A 249 -33.66 -2.09 -2.40
CA ASN A 249 -33.33 -0.89 -3.17
C ASN A 249 -33.27 -1.21 -4.66
N ILE A 250 -33.74 -0.28 -5.51
CA ILE A 250 -33.74 -0.39 -6.97
C ILE A 250 -32.33 -0.57 -7.55
N ASN A 251 -31.29 -0.02 -6.90
CA ASN A 251 -29.90 -0.20 -7.34
C ASN A 251 -29.31 -1.56 -6.97
N GLY A 252 -30.11 -2.47 -6.40
CA GLY A 252 -29.72 -3.81 -6.02
C GLY A 252 -28.82 -3.91 -4.79
N LYS A 253 -28.35 -2.80 -4.20
CA LYS A 253 -27.48 -2.84 -3.01
C LYS A 253 -28.26 -3.20 -1.76
N VAL A 254 -27.64 -4.01 -0.91
CA VAL A 254 -28.16 -4.32 0.42
C VAL A 254 -28.05 -3.10 1.34
N PHE A 255 -26.92 -2.39 1.28
CA PHE A 255 -26.64 -1.23 2.13
C PHE A 255 -26.32 0.02 1.27
N PRO A 256 -27.33 0.74 0.77
CA PRO A 256 -27.13 1.89 -0.10
C PRO A 256 -26.61 3.13 0.64
N GLY A 257 -25.89 4.01 -0.10
CA GLY A 257 -25.72 5.43 0.24
C GLY A 257 -24.99 5.81 1.53
N THR A 258 -24.39 4.86 2.25
CA THR A 258 -23.84 5.15 3.59
C THR A 258 -22.31 5.25 3.53
N ASP A 259 -21.74 6.42 3.88
CA ASP A 259 -20.36 6.47 4.33
C ASP A 259 -20.29 5.86 5.73
N ILE A 260 -20.13 4.53 5.74
CA ILE A 260 -20.14 3.72 6.96
C ILE A 260 -19.14 4.24 7.98
N SER A 261 -17.95 4.69 7.55
CA SER A 261 -16.93 5.12 8.50
C SER A 261 -17.27 6.46 9.13
N HIS A 262 -17.73 7.42 8.33
CA HIS A 262 -18.13 8.73 8.85
C HIS A 262 -19.35 8.60 9.78
N SER A 263 -20.40 7.89 9.34
CA SER A 263 -21.62 7.69 10.15
C SER A 263 -21.32 6.93 11.45
N PHE A 264 -20.45 5.92 11.41
CA PHE A 264 -20.04 5.18 12.60
C PHE A 264 -19.24 6.05 13.58
N ALA A 265 -18.29 6.85 13.08
CA ALA A 265 -17.51 7.76 13.92
C ALA A 265 -18.40 8.82 14.59
N ALA A 266 -19.37 9.37 13.85
CA ALA A 266 -20.35 10.31 14.40
C ALA A 266 -21.22 9.65 15.48
N ALA A 267 -21.65 8.40 15.29
CA ALA A 267 -22.39 7.65 16.30
C ALA A 267 -21.55 7.41 17.56
N CYS A 268 -20.30 6.94 17.42
CA CYS A 268 -19.39 6.75 18.56
C CYS A 268 -19.18 8.05 19.34
N LYS A 269 -19.06 9.19 18.64
CA LYS A 269 -18.92 10.51 19.29
C LYS A 269 -20.15 10.87 20.13
N ARG A 270 -21.37 10.60 19.66
CA ARG A 270 -22.61 10.87 20.42
C ARG A 270 -22.72 10.07 21.72
N VAL A 271 -22.25 8.83 21.71
CA VAL A 271 -22.28 7.94 22.90
C VAL A 271 -20.96 7.92 23.67
N GLU A 272 -20.06 8.86 23.37
CA GLU A 272 -18.76 9.03 24.03
C GLU A 272 -17.86 7.77 24.01
N ILE A 273 -18.02 6.91 23.00
CA ILE A 273 -17.16 5.75 22.81
C ILE A 273 -15.83 6.24 22.24
N LYS A 274 -14.78 6.10 23.05
CA LYS A 274 -13.42 6.49 22.68
C LYS A 274 -12.72 5.38 21.90
N ASP A 275 -11.94 5.84 20.92
CA ASP A 275 -11.02 5.02 20.14
C ASP A 275 -11.64 3.73 19.58
N LEU A 276 -12.83 3.80 18.98
CA LEU A 276 -13.47 2.69 18.28
C LEU A 276 -13.66 3.04 16.80
N ARG A 277 -13.20 2.16 15.91
CA ARG A 277 -13.36 2.29 14.46
C ARG A 277 -14.29 1.21 13.95
N PHE A 278 -14.95 1.46 12.82
CA PHE A 278 -15.81 0.44 12.20
C PHE A 278 -15.07 -0.88 11.90
N HIS A 279 -13.76 -0.80 11.58
CA HIS A 279 -12.96 -2.01 11.33
C HIS A 279 -12.71 -2.83 12.60
N ASP A 280 -12.80 -2.22 13.80
CA ASP A 280 -12.67 -2.95 15.06
C ASP A 280 -13.86 -3.91 15.25
N LEU A 281 -15.02 -3.66 14.62
CA LEU A 281 -16.15 -4.63 14.62
C LEU A 281 -15.79 -5.96 13.97
N ARG A 282 -14.91 -5.95 12.95
CA ARG A 282 -14.41 -7.19 12.37
C ARG A 282 -13.48 -7.92 13.35
N HIS A 283 -12.69 -7.19 14.13
CA HIS A 283 -11.87 -7.79 15.19
C HIS A 283 -12.73 -8.39 16.29
N GLU A 284 -13.78 -7.69 16.69
CA GLU A 284 -14.79 -8.19 17.62
C GLU A 284 -15.46 -9.46 17.10
N ALA A 285 -15.98 -9.44 15.87
CA ALA A 285 -16.62 -10.60 15.23
C ALA A 285 -15.68 -11.81 15.18
N THR A 286 -14.42 -11.59 14.76
CA THR A 286 -13.40 -12.65 14.70
C THR A 286 -13.17 -13.26 16.08
N SER A 287 -13.10 -12.42 17.12
CA SER A 287 -12.91 -12.90 18.49
C SER A 287 -14.13 -13.69 18.98
N ARG A 288 -15.35 -13.22 18.70
CA ARG A 288 -16.60 -13.95 19.00
C ARG A 288 -16.68 -15.30 18.31
N PHE A 289 -16.12 -15.44 17.10
CA PHE A 289 -16.06 -16.73 16.43
C PHE A 289 -15.16 -17.73 17.16
N PHE A 290 -14.01 -17.28 17.69
CA PHE A 290 -13.17 -18.12 18.54
C PHE A 290 -13.82 -18.45 19.88
N GLU A 291 -14.52 -17.49 20.49
CA GLU A 291 -15.32 -17.73 21.71
C GLU A 291 -16.44 -18.77 21.49
N LYS A 292 -16.98 -18.83 20.25
CA LYS A 292 -17.90 -19.89 19.79
C LYS A 292 -17.20 -21.20 19.42
N ARG A 293 -15.91 -21.35 19.72
CA ARG A 293 -15.08 -22.54 19.46
C ARG A 293 -14.92 -22.93 17.99
N LEU A 294 -15.06 -21.97 17.06
CA LEU A 294 -14.70 -22.22 15.67
C LEU A 294 -13.18 -22.38 15.57
N ASN A 295 -12.74 -23.35 14.76
CA ASN A 295 -11.31 -23.57 14.55
C ASN A 295 -10.71 -22.46 13.64
N PRO A 296 -9.38 -22.26 13.67
CA PRO A 296 -8.74 -21.19 12.89
C PRO A 296 -9.03 -21.25 11.37
N VAL A 297 -9.22 -22.45 10.81
CA VAL A 297 -9.50 -22.63 9.37
C VAL A 297 -10.91 -22.15 9.04
N GLN A 298 -11.91 -22.51 9.86
CA GLN A 298 -13.29 -22.03 9.74
C GLN A 298 -13.35 -20.51 9.88
N VAL A 299 -12.68 -19.95 10.90
CA VAL A 299 -12.62 -18.50 11.09
C VAL A 299 -11.94 -17.82 9.90
N ALA A 300 -10.84 -18.37 9.38
CA ALA A 300 -10.15 -17.85 8.21
C ALA A 300 -11.04 -17.85 6.96
N ALA A 301 -11.83 -18.90 6.73
CA ALA A 301 -12.77 -18.99 5.62
C ALA A 301 -13.88 -17.93 5.71
N ILE A 302 -14.50 -17.76 6.89
CA ILE A 302 -15.57 -16.77 7.12
C ILE A 302 -15.02 -15.35 6.93
N THR A 303 -13.93 -15.05 7.61
CA THR A 303 -13.37 -13.70 7.64
C THR A 303 -12.56 -13.39 6.37
N GLY A 304 -12.03 -14.36 5.65
CA GLY A 304 -11.17 -14.17 4.47
C GLY A 304 -9.77 -13.66 4.82
N HIS A 305 -9.13 -14.25 5.84
CA HIS A 305 -7.70 -14.06 6.12
C HIS A 305 -6.87 -15.00 5.22
N LYS A 306 -5.82 -14.47 4.56
CA LYS A 306 -4.98 -15.27 3.62
C LYS A 306 -4.09 -16.29 4.33
N THR A 307 -3.62 -15.94 5.53
CA THR A 307 -2.69 -16.78 6.29
C THR A 307 -3.20 -16.93 7.71
N LEU A 308 -3.12 -18.14 8.28
CA LEU A 308 -3.51 -18.41 9.66
C LEU A 308 -2.70 -17.61 10.68
N GLN A 309 -1.47 -17.18 10.33
CA GLN A 309 -0.66 -16.30 11.17
C GLN A 309 -1.37 -14.98 11.52
N MET A 310 -2.25 -14.47 10.65
CA MET A 310 -3.04 -13.27 10.93
C MET A 310 -4.08 -13.49 12.05
N LEU A 311 -4.44 -14.75 12.30
CA LEU A 311 -5.39 -15.14 13.33
C LEU A 311 -4.73 -15.45 14.68
N LYS A 312 -3.39 -15.59 14.73
CA LYS A 312 -2.64 -15.97 15.94
C LYS A 312 -2.98 -15.12 17.17
N ARG A 313 -3.34 -13.85 16.97
CA ARG A 313 -3.69 -12.93 18.06
C ARG A 313 -5.07 -13.16 18.68
N TYR A 314 -5.96 -13.91 18.02
CA TYR A 314 -7.27 -14.27 18.55
C TYR A 314 -7.27 -15.68 19.15
N THR A 315 -6.25 -16.47 18.85
CA THR A 315 -6.07 -17.83 19.37
C THR A 315 -5.29 -17.83 20.69
N HIS A 316 -5.36 -16.76 21.49
CA HIS A 316 -4.83 -16.78 22.85
C HIS A 316 -5.72 -17.70 23.69
N LEU A 317 -5.49 -18.99 23.54
CA LEU A 317 -6.10 -20.03 24.34
C LEU A 317 -5.60 -19.82 25.77
N ARG A 318 -6.51 -19.58 26.71
CA ARG A 318 -6.14 -19.54 28.12
C ARG A 318 -5.67 -20.94 28.50
N ALA A 319 -4.60 -21.04 29.29
CA ALA A 319 -4.09 -22.34 29.73
C ALA A 319 -5.16 -23.18 30.44
N GLU A 320 -6.06 -22.52 31.17
CA GLU A 320 -7.24 -23.12 31.83
C GLU A 320 -8.22 -23.76 30.84
N ASP A 321 -8.43 -23.14 29.68
CA ASP A 321 -9.33 -23.68 28.65
C ASP A 321 -8.67 -24.86 27.91
N LEU A 322 -7.34 -24.86 27.80
CA LEU A 322 -6.56 -25.98 27.25
C LEU A 322 -6.55 -27.18 28.19
N ALA A 323 -6.40 -26.95 29.50
CA ALA A 323 -6.41 -28.03 30.50
C ALA A 323 -7.71 -28.85 30.42
N LYS A 324 -8.86 -28.18 30.29
CA LYS A 324 -10.18 -28.82 30.13
C LYS A 324 -10.34 -29.64 28.84
N LEU A 325 -9.46 -29.47 27.85
CA LEU A 325 -9.48 -30.23 26.59
C LEU A 325 -8.54 -31.44 26.62
N LEU A 326 -7.73 -31.59 27.67
CA LEU A 326 -6.81 -32.71 27.87
C LEU A 326 -7.37 -33.81 28.79
N GLU A 327 -8.55 -33.56 29.38
CA GLU A 327 -9.35 -34.53 30.16
C GLU A 327 -10.32 -35.30 29.25
#